data_AF-A0A922NU91-F1
#
_entry.id   AF-A0A922NU91-F1
#
_cell.length_a   1.000
_cell.length_b   1.000
_cell.length_c   1.000
_cell.angle_alpha   90.00
_cell.angle_beta   90.00
_cell.angle_gamma   90.00
#
_symmetry.space_group_name_H-M   'P 1'
#
loop_
_entity.id
_entity.type
_entity.pdbx_description
1 polymer ?
#
loop_
_entity_poly.entity_id
_entity_poly.type
_entity_poly.pdbx_seq_one_letter_code
_entity_poly.pdbx_strand_id
1 'polypeptide(L)'
;MSNNIEIVMDIETLEVFEVIDLDEEKEVITKALEESPEERKVSSSPYDELDRIWLGNGYFHKPSSLLWEVIENDTIHDLTPRNKHGHYPYCQHARDGTWGRVLQLTPEEALWKTLELNPELMNYV
;
A
#
# COMPACT_ATOMS: atom_id res chain seq x y z
N MET A 1 -32.70 13.97 20.31
CA MET A 1 -31.70 13.04 19.76
C MET A 1 -31.41 13.55 18.36
N SER A 2 -30.18 13.98 18.11
CA SER A 2 -29.77 14.49 16.80
C SER A 2 -29.03 13.34 16.14
N ASN A 3 -29.59 12.78 15.07
CA ASN A 3 -28.91 11.74 14.31
C ASN A 3 -27.78 12.41 13.52
N ASN A 4 -26.54 12.01 13.78
CA ASN A 4 -25.37 12.54 13.09
C ASN A 4 -25.11 11.67 11.85
N ILE A 5 -25.82 11.98 10.76
CA ILE A 5 -25.70 11.24 9.50
C ILE A 5 -24.87 12.06 8.52
N GLU A 6 -23.84 11.44 7.95
CA GLU A 6 -23.04 12.00 6.86
C GLU A 6 -23.44 11.35 5.53
N ILE A 7 -23.66 12.16 4.49
CA ILE A 7 -24.08 11.70 3.17
C ILE A 7 -23.03 12.12 2.15
N VAL A 8 -22.46 11.15 1.45
CA VAL A 8 -21.51 11.38 0.36
C VAL A 8 -22.27 11.32 -0.96
N MET A 9 -22.30 12.45 -1.68
CA MET A 9 -23.06 12.56 -2.93
C MET A 9 -22.32 13.36 -4.01
N ASP A 10 -22.65 13.07 -5.27
CA ASP A 10 -22.24 13.85 -6.43
C ASP A 10 -23.02 15.18 -6.47
N ILE A 11 -22.31 16.30 -6.63
CA ILE A 11 -22.91 17.65 -6.66
C ILE A 11 -23.61 17.96 -7.98
N GLU A 12 -23.19 17.33 -9.09
CA GLU A 12 -23.69 17.59 -10.43
C GLU A 12 -24.84 16.65 -10.80
N THR A 13 -24.75 15.37 -10.44
CA THR A 13 -25.79 14.36 -10.73
C THR A 13 -26.78 14.14 -9.60
N LEU A 14 -26.46 14.64 -8.39
CA LEU A 14 -27.19 14.39 -7.14
C LEU A 14 -27.31 12.90 -6.77
N GLU A 15 -26.43 12.06 -7.31
CA GLU A 15 -26.35 10.64 -6.97
C GLU A 15 -25.70 10.46 -5.59
N VAL A 16 -26.32 9.65 -4.73
CA VAL A 16 -25.82 9.36 -3.39
C VAL A 16 -25.03 8.06 -3.42
N PHE A 17 -23.77 8.13 -3.00
CA PHE A 17 -22.88 6.97 -2.97
C PHE A 17 -22.94 6.23 -1.64
N GLU A 18 -22.99 6.98 -0.54
CA GLU A 18 -22.88 6.42 0.79
C GLU A 18 -23.61 7.26 1.84
N VAL A 19 -24.19 6.58 2.83
CA VAL A 19 -24.87 7.18 3.97
C VAL A 19 -24.28 6.53 5.23
N ILE A 20 -23.60 7.34 6.05
CA ILE A 20 -22.87 6.88 7.23
C ILE A 20 -23.60 7.39 8.48
N ASP A 21 -24.00 6.47 9.35
CA ASP A 21 -24.50 6.81 10.69
C ASP A 21 -23.35 6.84 11.69
N LEU A 22 -22.96 8.05 12.10
CA LEU A 22 -21.81 8.26 12.98
C LEU A 22 -22.07 7.79 14.42
N ASP A 23 -23.34 7.58 14.79
CA ASP A 23 -23.68 7.08 16.13
C ASP A 23 -23.54 5.54 16.20
N GLU A 24 -23.77 4.83 15.08
CA GLU A 24 -23.57 3.38 14.96
C GLU A 24 -22.08 3.01 14.81
N GLU A 25 -21.30 3.84 14.10
CA GLU A 25 -19.87 3.62 13.89
C GLU A 25 -19.06 3.73 15.20
N LYS A 26 -19.45 4.65 16.11
CA LYS A 26 -18.82 4.78 17.43
C LYS A 26 -18.97 3.52 18.29
N GLU A 27 -20.11 2.85 18.21
CA GLU A 27 -20.36 1.63 18.97
C GLU A 27 -19.49 0.45 18.46
N VAL A 28 -19.29 0.37 17.14
CA VAL A 28 -18.39 -0.62 16.51
C VAL A 28 -16.92 -0.37 16.87
N ILE A 29 -16.48 0.90 16.87
CA ILE A 29 -15.10 1.26 17.25
C ILE A 29 -14.81 0.90 18.72
N THR A 30 -15.78 1.09 19.62
CA THR A 30 -15.59 0.73 21.04
C THR A 30 -15.48 -0.78 21.27
N LYS A 31 -16.20 -1.60 20.50
CA LYS A 31 -16.08 -3.08 20.56
C LYS A 31 -14.78 -3.59 19.95
N ALA A 32 -14.28 -2.96 18.88
CA ALA A 32 -13.02 -3.35 18.26
C ALA A 32 -11.79 -3.01 19.12
N LEU A 33 -11.89 -2.03 20.02
CA LEU A 33 -10.80 -1.61 20.91
C LEU A 33 -10.63 -2.54 22.13
N GLU A 34 -11.70 -3.18 22.62
CA GLU A 34 -11.61 -4.13 23.74
C GLU A 34 -11.04 -5.51 23.33
N GLU A 35 -10.96 -5.82 22.03
CA GLU A 35 -10.45 -7.11 21.53
C GLU A 35 -9.00 -7.05 21.00
N SER A 36 -8.27 -5.95 21.23
CA SER A 36 -6.83 -5.89 20.95
C SER A 36 -6.06 -6.32 22.20
N PRO A 37 -5.50 -7.56 22.26
CA PRO A 37 -4.65 -7.91 23.37
C PRO A 37 -3.40 -7.05 23.31
N GLU A 38 -3.20 -6.32 24.40
CA GLU A 38 -1.97 -5.73 24.90
C GLU A 38 -0.70 -6.20 24.19
N GLU A 39 0.08 -5.22 23.71
CA GLU A 39 1.52 -5.14 23.92
C GLU A 39 2.30 -6.47 23.95
N ARG A 40 2.16 -7.31 22.92
CA ARG A 40 3.27 -8.20 22.57
C ARG A 40 4.28 -7.40 21.78
N LYS A 41 5.28 -6.87 22.50
CA LYS A 41 6.62 -6.70 21.93
C LYS A 41 7.01 -8.02 21.27
N VAL A 42 6.80 -8.11 19.96
CA VAL A 42 7.37 -9.18 19.14
C VAL A 42 8.85 -8.86 19.00
N SER A 43 9.60 -9.17 20.06
CA SER A 43 11.06 -9.33 20.03
C SER A 43 11.41 -10.58 19.22
N SER A 44 11.03 -10.59 17.94
CA SER A 44 11.25 -11.67 16.97
C SER A 44 11.06 -11.19 15.53
N SER A 45 11.09 -9.87 15.28
CA SER A 45 11.26 -9.39 13.90
C SER A 45 12.76 -9.42 13.59
N PRO A 46 13.23 -10.11 12.54
CA PRO A 46 14.62 -10.01 12.12
C PRO A 46 14.95 -8.64 11.50
N TYR A 47 13.95 -7.74 11.46
CA TYR A 47 14.05 -6.38 10.95
C TYR A 47 14.27 -5.38 12.10
N ASP A 48 15.15 -4.41 11.86
CA ASP A 48 15.48 -3.31 12.76
C ASP A 48 14.34 -2.28 12.87
N GLU A 49 14.53 -1.23 13.67
CA GLU A 49 13.56 -0.13 13.86
C GLU A 49 13.22 0.64 12.58
N LEU A 50 14.02 0.47 11.51
CA LEU A 50 13.79 1.04 10.19
C LEU A 50 13.22 -0.01 9.21
N ASP A 51 12.69 -1.11 9.74
CA ASP A 51 12.21 -2.26 8.99
C ASP A 51 13.28 -2.79 8.04
N ARG A 52 14.52 -3.03 8.49
CA ARG A 52 15.60 -3.60 7.66
C ARG A 52 16.24 -4.84 8.28
N ILE A 53 16.57 -5.82 7.46
CA ILE A 53 17.33 -7.02 7.82
C ILE A 53 18.75 -6.96 7.24
N TRP A 54 19.76 -7.34 8.02
CA TRP A 54 21.14 -7.44 7.56
C TRP A 54 21.42 -8.86 7.03
N LEU A 55 21.71 -9.02 5.74
CA LEU A 55 21.99 -10.34 5.13
C LEU A 55 23.49 -10.57 4.86
N GLY A 56 24.37 -9.86 5.58
CA GLY A 56 25.82 -10.02 5.47
C GLY A 56 26.48 -9.21 4.35
N ASN A 57 25.73 -8.86 3.30
CA ASN A 57 26.18 -8.03 2.18
C ASN A 57 25.50 -6.64 2.13
N GLY A 58 24.55 -6.35 3.03
CA GLY A 58 23.83 -5.08 3.08
C GLY A 58 22.61 -5.12 4.00
N TYR A 59 22.00 -3.94 4.18
CA TYR A 59 20.68 -3.81 4.81
C TYR A 59 19.59 -3.89 3.75
N PHE A 60 18.60 -4.75 3.97
CA PHE A 60 17.46 -4.97 3.09
C PHE A 60 16.19 -4.59 3.81
N HIS A 61 15.35 -3.75 3.21
CA HIS A 61 14.09 -3.39 3.83
C HIS A 61 13.15 -4.60 3.87
N LYS A 62 12.38 -4.71 4.96
CA LYS A 62 11.20 -5.56 5.08
C LYS A 62 10.32 -5.23 3.89
N PRO A 63 9.90 -6.24 3.11
CA PRO A 63 8.95 -6.01 2.05
C PRO A 63 7.61 -5.63 2.70
N SER A 64 7.42 -4.34 2.97
CA SER A 64 6.13 -3.80 3.34
C SER A 64 5.30 -3.73 2.06
N SER A 65 4.52 -4.80 1.86
CA SER A 65 3.39 -4.84 0.93
C SER A 65 3.71 -4.52 -0.53
N LEU A 66 4.51 -5.36 -1.21
CA LEU A 66 4.62 -5.35 -2.67
C LEU A 66 3.23 -5.13 -3.33
N LEU A 67 3.09 -4.08 -4.14
CA LEU A 67 1.84 -3.80 -4.86
C LEU A 67 1.68 -4.78 -6.01
N TRP A 68 2.75 -4.95 -6.77
CA TRP A 68 2.84 -5.95 -7.83
C TRP A 68 4.30 -6.24 -8.18
N GLU A 69 4.51 -7.43 -8.70
CA GLU A 69 5.76 -7.91 -9.31
C GLU A 69 5.40 -8.47 -10.69
N VAL A 70 6.12 -8.04 -11.72
CA VAL A 70 5.95 -8.53 -13.10
C VAL A 70 7.31 -8.99 -13.63
N ILE A 71 7.34 -10.17 -14.25
CA ILE A 71 8.54 -10.71 -14.86
C ILE A 71 8.45 -10.50 -16.37
N GLU A 72 9.33 -9.67 -16.92
CA GLU A 72 9.45 -9.40 -18.34
C GLU A 72 10.87 -9.67 -18.81
N ASN A 73 11.05 -10.56 -19.80
CA ASN A 73 12.35 -10.81 -20.45
C ASN A 73 13.53 -11.01 -19.46
N ASP A 74 13.31 -11.80 -18.41
CA ASP A 74 14.30 -12.10 -17.34
C ASP A 74 14.62 -10.94 -16.37
N THR A 75 13.90 -9.82 -16.53
CA THR A 75 13.90 -8.70 -15.59
C THR A 75 12.64 -8.76 -14.73
N ILE A 76 12.83 -8.65 -13.42
CA ILE A 76 11.77 -8.55 -12.43
C ILE A 76 11.52 -7.07 -12.15
N HIS A 77 10.26 -6.68 -12.26
CA HIS A 77 9.76 -5.34 -12.05
C HIS A 77 8.87 -5.31 -10.82
N ASP A 78 9.32 -4.62 -9.78
CA ASP A 78 8.60 -4.57 -8.51
C ASP A 78 8.18 -3.15 -8.20
N LEU A 79 6.90 -2.98 -7.85
CA LEU A 79 6.38 -1.73 -7.31
C LEU A 79 5.97 -1.92 -5.86
N THR A 80 6.46 -1.02 -5.00
CA THR A 80 6.14 -1.03 -3.57
C THR A 80 5.24 0.16 -3.20
N PRO A 81 4.55 0.12 -2.03
CA PRO A 81 3.61 1.14 -1.63
C PRO A 81 4.27 2.50 -1.48
N ARG A 82 3.40 3.51 -1.51
CA ARG A 82 3.80 4.90 -1.36
C ARG A 82 4.59 5.12 -0.06
N ASN A 83 5.79 5.66 -0.20
CA ASN A 83 6.64 6.05 0.91
C ASN A 83 6.06 7.29 1.63
N LYS A 84 6.65 7.65 2.78
CA LYS A 84 6.26 8.85 3.56
C LYS A 84 6.37 10.18 2.80
N HIS A 85 7.10 10.20 1.70
CA HIS A 85 7.30 11.37 0.83
C HIS A 85 6.33 11.40 -0.35
N GLY A 86 5.35 10.49 -0.41
CA GLY A 86 4.35 10.47 -1.47
C GLY A 86 4.78 9.78 -2.78
N HIS A 87 5.96 9.15 -2.81
CA HIS A 87 6.50 8.48 -4.00
C HIS A 87 6.43 6.96 -3.86
N TYR A 88 6.31 6.25 -4.97
CA TYR A 88 6.30 4.79 -5.05
C TYR A 88 7.69 4.29 -5.43
N PRO A 89 8.37 3.54 -4.55
CA PRO A 89 9.63 2.91 -4.91
C PRO A 89 9.39 1.80 -5.92
N TYR A 90 10.11 1.90 -7.04
CA TYR A 90 10.08 0.97 -8.15
C TYR A 90 11.48 0.37 -8.34
N CYS A 91 11.56 -0.95 -8.36
CA CYS A 91 12.82 -1.67 -8.50
C CYS A 91 12.79 -2.48 -9.80
N GLN A 92 13.89 -2.43 -10.54
CA GLN A 92 14.17 -3.38 -11.60
C GLN A 92 15.36 -4.20 -11.17
N HIS A 93 15.27 -5.52 -11.22
CA HIS A 93 16.42 -6.39 -10.96
C HIS A 93 16.36 -7.61 -11.86
N ALA A 94 17.51 -8.17 -12.17
CA ALA A 94 17.58 -9.40 -12.94
C ALA A 94 17.25 -10.58 -12.03
N ARG A 95 16.71 -11.65 -12.62
CA ARG A 95 16.32 -12.87 -11.88
C ARG A 95 17.46 -13.53 -11.10
N ASP A 96 18.69 -13.25 -11.49
CA ASP A 96 19.92 -13.70 -10.81
C ASP A 96 20.15 -13.00 -9.45
N GLY A 97 19.29 -12.05 -9.06
CA GLY A 97 19.39 -11.30 -7.81
C GLY A 97 20.39 -10.15 -7.89
N THR A 98 20.86 -9.80 -9.10
CA THR A 98 21.67 -8.60 -9.29
C THR A 98 20.79 -7.37 -9.06
N TRP A 99 21.09 -6.67 -7.96
CA TRP A 99 20.42 -5.42 -7.59
C TRP A 99 20.50 -4.41 -8.74
N GLY A 100 19.35 -4.09 -9.33
CA GLY A 100 19.26 -2.99 -10.29
C GLY A 100 18.89 -1.69 -9.59
N ARG A 101 18.41 -0.73 -10.39
CA ARG A 101 18.16 0.64 -9.89
C ARG A 101 16.80 0.71 -9.22
N VAL A 102 16.76 1.47 -8.13
CA VAL A 102 15.52 1.87 -7.46
C VAL A 102 15.17 3.29 -7.90
N LEU A 103 14.00 3.45 -8.51
CA LEU A 103 13.42 4.74 -8.88
C LEU A 103 12.32 5.11 -7.87
N GLN A 104 12.12 6.41 -7.65
CA GLN A 104 11.03 6.94 -6.84
C GLN A 104 10.01 7.56 -7.79
N LEU A 105 8.95 6.83 -8.09
CA LEU A 105 7.91 7.25 -9.03
C LEU A 105 6.88 8.14 -8.32
N THR A 106 6.44 9.19 -8.99
CA THR A 106 5.24 9.92 -8.60
C THR A 106 3.99 9.03 -8.75
N PRO A 107 2.84 9.39 -8.14
CA PRO A 107 1.62 8.60 -8.29
C PRO A 107 1.19 8.39 -9.75
N GLU A 108 1.36 9.40 -10.59
CA GLU A 108 1.04 9.32 -12.02
C GLU A 108 2.01 8.39 -12.76
N GLU A 109 3.32 8.51 -12.52
CA GLU A 109 4.32 7.63 -13.13
C GLU A 109 4.13 6.16 -12.70
N ALA A 110 3.77 5.92 -11.44
CA ALA A 110 3.48 4.59 -10.93
C ALA A 110 2.25 3.98 -11.61
N LEU A 111 1.20 4.78 -11.84
CA LEU A 111 0.02 4.35 -12.58
C LEU A 111 0.38 3.97 -14.03
N TRP A 112 1.04 4.86 -14.76
CA TRP A 112 1.44 4.59 -16.15
C TRP A 112 2.33 3.35 -16.26
N LYS A 113 3.27 3.16 -15.33
CA LYS A 113 4.12 1.95 -15.29
C LYS A 113 3.32 0.69 -15.02
N THR A 114 2.31 0.76 -14.16
CA THR A 114 1.42 -0.37 -13.89
C THR A 114 0.65 -0.77 -15.14
N LEU A 115 0.14 0.21 -15.90
CA LEU A 115 -0.63 -0.01 -17.13
C LEU A 115 0.24 -0.49 -18.31
N GLU A 116 1.49 -0.03 -18.38
CA GLU A 116 2.46 -0.49 -19.38
C GLU A 116 2.76 -1.99 -19.24
N LEU A 117 2.95 -2.45 -18.01
CA LEU A 117 3.27 -3.85 -17.72
C LEU A 117 2.03 -4.75 -17.60
N ASN A 118 0.87 -4.18 -17.28
CA ASN A 118 -0.41 -4.89 -17.19
C ASN A 118 -1.46 -4.19 -18.06
N PRO A 119 -1.37 -4.30 -19.40
CA PRO A 119 -2.27 -3.62 -20.32
C PRO A 119 -3.74 -4.05 -20.14
N GLU A 120 -3.99 -5.21 -19.55
CA GLU A 120 -5.35 -5.69 -19.23
C GLU A 120 -6.09 -4.75 -18.27
N LEU A 121 -5.35 -4.04 -17.41
CA LEU A 121 -5.90 -3.09 -16.45
C LEU A 121 -6.40 -1.80 -17.11
N MET A 122 -6.00 -1.49 -18.35
CA MET A 122 -6.50 -0.32 -19.09
C MET A 122 -8.01 -0.35 -19.30
N ASN A 123 -8.64 -1.53 -19.25
CA ASN A 123 -10.10 -1.65 -19.39
C ASN A 123 -10.85 -1.20 -18.12
N TYR A 124 -10.16 -0.98 -17.01
CA TYR A 124 -10.72 -0.64 -15.70
C TYR A 124 -10.39 0.78 -15.25
N VAL A 125 -9.69 1.57 -16.08
CA VAL A 125 -9.35 2.98 -15.87
C VAL A 125 -10.26 3.84 -16.74
#